data_AF-A0A846DHT4-F1
#
_entry.id   AF-A0A846DHT4-F1
#
_cell.length_a   1.000
_cell.length_b   1.000
_cell.length_c   1.000
_cell.angle_alpha   90.00
_cell.angle_beta   90.00
_cell.angle_gamma   90.00
#
_symmetry.space_group_name_H-M   'P 1'
#
loop_
_entity.id
_entity.type
_entity.pdbx_description
1 polymer ?
#
loop_
_entity_poly.entity_id
_entity_poly.type
_entity_poly.pdbx_seq_one_letter_code
_entity_poly.pdbx_strand_id
1 'polypeptide(L)'
;MHGSEGEVPWVIPGIDSNHEQIRAIVLSTLAPDLPEILLPEALETARAIQSEYHRAYAFSGLIKNPNFSLQDDVSLWQEFLHTLACSDRQRFLGNLVDLSPTIISLGGKEALAAIVEAIKDVSRWWP
;
A
#
# COMPACT_ATOMS: atom_id res chain seq x y z
N MET A 1 -27.58 -10.16 -34.44
CA MET A 1 -28.13 -9.69 -33.14
C MET A 1 -28.15 -10.91 -32.23
N HIS A 2 -27.39 -11.04 -31.15
CA HIS A 2 -26.51 -10.17 -30.39
C HIS A 2 -25.19 -10.92 -30.12
N GLY A 3 -24.08 -10.20 -30.11
CA GLY A 3 -22.78 -10.73 -29.70
C GLY A 3 -22.73 -10.91 -28.18
N SER A 4 -22.23 -12.07 -27.76
CA SER A 4 -21.79 -12.33 -26.39
C SER A 4 -20.26 -12.36 -26.44
N GLU A 5 -19.66 -11.17 -26.39
CA GLU A 5 -18.21 -11.02 -26.27
C GLU A 5 -17.79 -11.19 -24.80
N GLY A 6 -16.87 -12.12 -24.56
CA GLY A 6 -15.74 -11.84 -23.68
C GLY A 6 -15.87 -12.19 -22.20
N GLU A 7 -16.28 -13.42 -21.83
CA GLU A 7 -15.68 -14.02 -20.64
C GLU A 7 -14.20 -14.26 -20.95
N VAL A 8 -13.29 -13.54 -20.29
CA VAL A 8 -11.85 -13.59 -20.54
C VAL A 8 -11.25 -14.81 -19.81
N PRO A 9 -10.90 -15.92 -20.50
CA PRO A 9 -10.59 -17.21 -19.85
C PRO A 9 -9.13 -17.36 -19.40
N TRP A 10 -8.43 -16.28 -19.04
CA TRP A 10 -6.97 -16.31 -18.86
C TRP A 10 -6.46 -16.02 -17.45
N VAL A 11 -7.32 -15.99 -16.43
CA VAL A 11 -6.83 -15.92 -15.04
C VAL A 11 -6.39 -17.33 -14.62
N ILE A 12 -5.23 -17.76 -15.13
CA ILE A 12 -4.53 -18.96 -14.65
C ILE A 12 -3.81 -18.56 -13.36
N PRO A 13 -4.20 -19.13 -12.19
CA PRO A 13 -3.57 -18.81 -10.91
C PRO A 13 -2.13 -19.32 -10.93
N GLY A 14 -1.18 -18.43 -11.17
CA GLY A 14 0.25 -18.72 -11.25
C GLY A 14 1.03 -17.81 -12.18
N ILE A 15 0.46 -17.36 -13.30
CA ILE A 15 1.12 -16.41 -14.22
C ILE A 15 0.99 -14.96 -13.72
N ASP A 16 -0.15 -14.64 -13.10
CA ASP A 16 -0.46 -13.29 -12.61
C ASP A 16 0.48 -12.83 -11.47
N SER A 17 0.83 -13.75 -10.55
CA SER A 17 1.69 -13.43 -9.39
C SER A 17 3.06 -12.87 -9.80
N ASN A 18 3.66 -13.40 -10.87
CA ASN A 18 4.96 -12.92 -11.35
C ASN A 18 4.86 -11.55 -12.03
N HIS A 19 3.78 -11.30 -12.78
CA HIS A 19 3.54 -9.98 -13.38
C HIS A 19 3.23 -8.91 -12.32
N GLU A 20 2.43 -9.25 -11.33
CA GLU A 20 2.14 -8.36 -10.20
C GLU A 20 3.38 -8.05 -9.36
N GLN A 21 4.22 -9.05 -9.12
CA GLN A 21 5.50 -8.86 -8.46
C GLN A 21 6.38 -7.85 -9.22
N ILE A 22 6.51 -8.04 -10.53
CA ILE A 22 7.29 -7.14 -11.39
C ILE A 22 6.69 -5.74 -11.37
N ARG A 23 5.36 -5.59 -11.53
CA ARG A 23 4.65 -4.31 -11.46
C ARG A 23 4.91 -3.59 -10.14
N ALA A 24 4.82 -4.31 -9.02
CA ALA A 24 5.10 -3.76 -7.70
C ALA A 24 6.54 -3.31 -7.55
N ILE A 25 7.51 -4.09 -8.03
CA ILE A 25 8.93 -3.75 -7.96
C ILE A 25 9.23 -2.51 -8.79
N VAL A 26 8.77 -2.48 -10.04
CA VAL A 26 8.99 -1.35 -10.95
C VAL A 26 8.36 -0.10 -10.38
N LEU A 27 7.11 -0.17 -9.92
CA LEU A 27 6.42 0.98 -9.36
C LEU A 27 7.09 1.47 -8.07
N SER A 28 7.48 0.56 -7.18
CA SER A 28 8.18 0.92 -5.93
C SER A 28 9.54 1.59 -6.19
N THR A 29 10.22 1.17 -7.26
CA THR A 29 11.54 1.70 -7.63
C THR A 29 11.45 3.05 -8.34
N LEU A 30 10.45 3.25 -9.20
CA LEU A 30 10.26 4.49 -9.95
C LEU A 30 9.55 5.57 -9.14
N ALA A 31 8.72 5.16 -8.18
CA ALA A 31 7.89 6.05 -7.38
C ALA A 31 8.66 7.23 -6.74
N PRO A 32 9.84 7.08 -6.12
CA PRO A 32 10.56 8.21 -5.52
C PRO A 32 10.89 9.34 -6.50
N ASP A 33 11.10 9.01 -7.77
CA ASP A 33 11.51 9.95 -8.82
C ASP A 33 10.34 10.39 -9.73
N LEU A 34 9.12 9.92 -9.47
CA LEU A 34 7.96 10.26 -10.28
C LEU A 34 7.55 11.74 -10.09
N PRO A 35 7.23 12.45 -11.20
CA PRO A 35 6.66 13.79 -11.10
C PRO A 35 5.24 13.75 -10.53
N GLU A 36 4.85 14.81 -9.83
CA GLU A 36 3.56 14.92 -9.13
C GLU A 36 2.36 14.59 -10.02
N ILE A 37 2.40 15.02 -11.29
CA ILE A 37 1.33 14.78 -12.27
C ILE A 37 1.06 13.29 -12.55
N LEU A 38 2.03 12.42 -12.30
CA LEU A 38 1.91 10.97 -12.51
C LEU A 38 1.59 10.21 -11.23
N LEU A 39 1.55 10.87 -10.05
CA LEU A 39 1.24 10.20 -8.79
C LEU A 39 -0.19 9.62 -8.75
N PRO A 40 -1.23 10.26 -9.30
CA PRO A 40 -2.57 9.66 -9.35
C PRO A 40 -2.59 8.37 -10.20
N GLU A 41 -1.91 8.37 -11.34
CA GLU A 41 -1.81 7.20 -12.22
C GLU A 41 -0.98 6.07 -11.58
N ALA A 42 0.10 6.44 -10.89
CA ALA A 42 0.93 5.52 -10.13
C ALA A 42 0.15 4.87 -8.99
N LEU A 43 -0.70 5.64 -8.29
CA LEU A 43 -1.60 5.15 -7.25
C LEU A 43 -2.63 4.16 -7.82
N GLU A 44 -3.30 4.50 -8.91
CA GLU A 44 -4.24 3.58 -9.59
C GLU A 44 -3.54 2.31 -10.08
N THR A 45 -2.30 2.43 -10.57
CA THR A 45 -1.49 1.29 -10.98
C THR A 45 -1.17 0.36 -9.81
N ALA A 46 -0.87 0.93 -8.63
CA ALA A 46 -0.69 0.14 -7.41
C ALA A 46 -2.01 -0.51 -6.96
N ARG A 47 -3.13 0.21 -7.00
CA ARG A 47 -4.48 -0.31 -6.67
C ARG A 47 -4.88 -1.49 -7.54
N ALA A 48 -4.53 -1.45 -8.81
CA ALA A 48 -4.81 -2.51 -9.78
C ALA A 48 -4.00 -3.81 -9.55
N ILE A 49 -3.09 -3.84 -8.56
CA ILE A 49 -2.40 -5.06 -8.13
C ILE A 49 -3.32 -5.85 -7.20
N GLN A 50 -3.68 -7.08 -7.59
CA GLN A 50 -4.59 -7.95 -6.85
C GLN A 50 -3.93 -8.51 -5.60
N SER A 51 -2.68 -8.99 -5.72
CA SER A 51 -1.91 -9.45 -4.57
C SER A 51 -1.69 -8.31 -3.57
N GLU A 52 -2.29 -8.44 -2.38
CA GLU A 52 -2.20 -7.43 -1.32
C GLU A 52 -0.77 -7.15 -0.88
N TYR A 53 0.07 -8.20 -0.86
CA TYR A 53 1.48 -8.08 -0.55
C TYR A 53 2.25 -7.27 -1.63
N HIS A 54 1.98 -7.51 -2.91
CA HIS A 54 2.58 -6.74 -4.00
C HIS A 54 2.05 -5.31 -4.04
N ARG A 55 0.76 -5.11 -3.77
CA ARG A 55 0.13 -3.78 -3.65
C ARG A 55 0.77 -2.98 -2.51
N ALA A 56 0.93 -3.58 -1.33
CA ALA A 56 1.64 -2.99 -0.19
C ALA A 56 3.08 -2.60 -0.53
N TYR A 57 3.79 -3.45 -1.27
CA TYR A 57 5.16 -3.16 -1.70
C TYR A 57 5.23 -1.97 -2.66
N ALA A 58 4.31 -1.89 -3.63
CA ALA A 58 4.22 -0.76 -4.56
C ALA A 58 3.91 0.56 -3.84
N PHE A 59 2.92 0.52 -2.94
CA PHE A 59 2.53 1.63 -2.08
C PHE A 59 3.67 2.14 -1.19
N SER A 60 4.54 1.26 -0.68
CA SER A 60 5.71 1.68 0.10
C SER A 60 6.71 2.53 -0.69
N GLY A 61 6.77 2.37 -2.02
CA GLY A 61 7.58 3.24 -2.87
C GLY A 61 6.94 4.59 -3.11
N LEU A 62 5.61 4.65 -3.25
CA LEU A 62 4.87 5.92 -3.41
C LEU A 62 5.06 6.85 -2.21
N ILE A 63 5.06 6.30 -0.99
CA ILE A 63 5.33 7.08 0.24
C ILE A 63 6.73 7.72 0.22
N LYS A 64 7.70 7.14 -0.48
CA LYS A 64 9.06 7.69 -0.56
C LYS A 64 9.17 8.88 -1.52
N ASN A 65 8.14 9.14 -2.32
CA ASN A 65 8.11 10.32 -3.18
C ASN A 65 7.84 11.58 -2.34
N PRO A 66 8.69 12.62 -2.44
CA PRO A 66 8.54 13.84 -1.64
C PRO A 66 7.28 14.65 -1.94
N ASN A 67 6.66 14.43 -3.10
CA ASN A 67 5.43 15.10 -3.54
C ASN A 67 4.17 14.27 -3.24
N PHE A 68 4.32 13.05 -2.70
CA PHE A 68 3.18 12.21 -2.34
C PHE A 68 2.66 12.57 -0.95
N SER A 69 1.47 13.17 -0.90
CA SER A 69 0.80 13.53 0.35
C SER A 69 -0.33 12.55 0.66
N LEU A 70 -0.27 11.94 1.84
CA LEU A 70 -1.41 11.23 2.43
C LEU A 70 -2.37 12.20 3.15
N GLN A 71 -2.00 13.47 3.32
CA GLN A 71 -2.67 14.37 4.28
C GLN A 71 -4.08 14.78 3.86
N ASP A 72 -4.38 14.72 2.55
CA ASP A 72 -5.59 15.30 1.99
C ASP A 72 -6.73 14.29 1.77
N ASP A 73 -6.48 12.99 1.98
CA ASP A 73 -7.46 11.93 1.73
C ASP A 73 -7.49 10.84 2.81
N VAL A 74 -8.52 10.89 3.67
CA VAL A 74 -8.77 9.91 4.74
C VAL A 74 -9.11 8.52 4.18
N SER A 75 -9.70 8.44 2.99
CA SER A 75 -10.02 7.16 2.34
C SER A 75 -8.75 6.47 1.89
N LEU A 76 -7.79 7.25 1.40
CA LEU A 76 -6.45 6.76 1.04
C LEU A 76 -5.71 6.19 2.24
N TRP A 77 -5.81 6.87 3.39
CA TRP A 77 -5.22 6.41 4.65
C TRP A 77 -5.79 5.06 5.10
N GLN A 78 -7.11 4.89 5.05
CA GLN A 78 -7.75 3.63 5.44
C GLN A 78 -7.33 2.48 4.53
N GLU A 79 -7.29 2.72 3.21
CA GLU A 79 -6.84 1.74 2.22
C GLU A 79 -5.37 1.34 2.43
N PHE A 80 -4.52 2.32 2.73
CA PHE A 80 -3.11 2.10 3.05
C PHE A 80 -2.93 1.25 4.31
N LEU A 81 -3.62 1.61 5.39
CA LEU A 81 -3.55 0.89 6.66
C LEU A 81 -4.04 -0.54 6.49
N HIS A 82 -5.15 -0.75 5.77
CA HIS A 82 -5.68 -2.09 5.49
C HIS A 82 -4.69 -2.93 4.68
N THR A 83 -4.14 -2.35 3.61
CA THR A 83 -3.21 -3.04 2.71
C THR A 83 -1.88 -3.36 3.40
N LEU A 84 -1.36 -2.47 4.23
CA LEU A 84 -0.14 -2.71 5.01
C LEU A 84 -0.36 -3.69 6.17
N ALA A 85 -1.55 -3.68 6.79
CA ALA A 85 -1.91 -4.62 7.85
C ALA A 85 -2.00 -6.07 7.35
N CYS A 86 -2.36 -6.29 6.07
CA CYS A 86 -2.33 -7.60 5.42
C CYS A 86 -0.91 -8.07 5.01
N SER A 87 0.12 -7.23 5.15
CA SER A 87 1.51 -7.58 4.81
C SER A 87 2.29 -8.12 6.03
N ASP A 88 3.34 -8.92 5.79
CA ASP A 88 4.17 -9.50 6.86
C ASP A 88 4.55 -8.46 7.92
N ARG A 89 4.23 -8.77 9.19
CA ARG A 89 4.40 -7.94 10.39
C ARG A 89 5.70 -7.12 10.42
N GLN A 90 6.80 -7.67 9.90
CA GLN A 90 8.09 -6.96 9.84
C GLN A 90 8.08 -5.72 8.91
N ARG A 91 7.39 -5.77 7.77
CA ARG A 91 7.31 -4.64 6.82
C ARG A 91 6.37 -3.56 7.31
N PHE A 92 5.26 -3.96 7.93
CA PHE A 92 4.36 -3.04 8.60
C PHE A 92 5.08 -2.25 9.72
N LEU A 93 5.87 -2.94 10.56
CA LEU A 93 6.66 -2.28 11.61
C LEU A 93 7.74 -1.34 11.05
N GLY A 94 8.36 -1.69 9.91
CA GLY A 94 9.32 -0.81 9.22
C GLY A 94 8.67 0.48 8.72
N ASN A 95 7.53 0.37 8.03
CA ASN A 95 6.82 1.53 7.47
C ASN A 95 6.21 2.44 8.55
N LEU A 96 5.86 1.90 9.73
CA LEU A 96 5.37 2.70 10.86
C LEU A 96 6.45 3.68 11.37
N VAL A 97 7.72 3.29 11.32
CA VAL A 97 8.83 4.16 11.72
C VAL A 97 8.96 5.34 10.75
N ASP A 98 8.82 5.09 9.45
CA ASP A 98 8.89 6.14 8.41
C ASP A 98 7.68 7.11 8.48
N LEU A 99 6.51 6.64 8.92
CA LEU A 99 5.31 7.45 9.09
C LEU A 99 5.22 8.17 10.45
N SER A 100 6.18 7.93 11.35
CA SER A 100 6.19 8.54 12.69
C SER A 100 6.10 10.07 12.70
N PRO A 101 6.79 10.82 11.81
CA PRO A 101 6.67 12.27 11.75
C PRO A 101 5.24 12.74 11.42
N THR A 102 4.57 12.06 10.49
CA THR A 102 3.20 12.41 10.07
C THR A 102 2.19 12.07 11.15
N ILE A 103 2.33 10.91 11.82
CA ILE A 103 1.46 10.51 12.93
C ILE A 103 1.58 11.49 14.11
N ILE A 104 2.80 11.93 14.43
CA ILE A 104 3.04 12.94 15.47
C ILE A 104 2.44 14.29 15.06
N SER A 105 2.49 14.67 13.78
CA SER A 105 1.88 15.91 13.29
C SER A 105 0.35 15.87 13.32
N LEU A 106 -0.28 14.70 13.13
CA LEU A 106 -1.74 14.55 13.07
C LEU A 106 -2.38 14.47 14.46
N GLY A 107 -1.71 13.86 15.43
CA GLY A 107 -2.32 13.55 16.73
C GLY A 107 -1.36 13.52 17.92
N GLY A 108 -0.15 14.03 17.76
CA GLY A 108 0.87 14.06 18.83
C GLY A 108 1.55 12.71 19.07
N LYS A 109 2.40 12.67 20.10
CA LYS A 109 3.13 11.44 20.49
C LYS A 109 2.18 10.39 21.07
N GLU A 110 1.04 10.83 21.58
CA GLU A 110 -0.04 10.04 22.15
C GLU A 110 -0.72 9.19 21.07
N ALA A 111 -0.94 9.75 19.87
CA ALA A 111 -1.47 8.99 18.74
C ALA A 111 -0.51 7.88 18.29
N LEU A 112 0.79 8.18 18.24
CA LEU A 112 1.81 7.16 17.93
C LEU A 112 1.84 6.07 19.00
N ALA A 113 1.78 6.44 20.28
CA ALA A 113 1.76 5.49 21.39
C ALA A 113 0.51 4.61 21.37
N ALA A 114 -0.67 5.18 21.10
CA ALA A 114 -1.93 4.44 20.99
C ALA A 114 -1.91 3.45 19.83
N ILE A 115 -1.34 3.83 18.68
CA ILE A 115 -1.16 2.94 17.53
C ILE A 115 -0.21 1.79 17.88
N VAL A 116 0.94 2.09 18.48
CA VAL A 116 1.92 1.05 18.89
C VAL A 116 1.31 0.09 19.93
N GLU A 117 0.53 0.58 20.88
CA GLU A 117 -0.17 -0.27 21.85
C GLU A 117 -1.26 -1.14 21.20
N ALA A 118 -2.07 -0.59 20.30
CA ALA A 118 -3.06 -1.39 19.57
C ALA A 118 -2.41 -2.52 18.76
N ILE A 119 -1.25 -2.27 18.14
CA ILE A 119 -0.48 -3.28 17.39
C ILE A 119 0.06 -4.37 18.33
N LYS A 120 0.57 -3.99 19.52
CA LYS A 120 1.06 -4.93 20.52
C LYS A 120 -0.06 -5.78 21.11
N ASP A 121 -1.22 -5.20 21.39
CA ASP A 121 -2.36 -5.91 21.93
C ASP A 121 -2.93 -6.91 20.93
N VAL A 122 -3.06 -6.53 19.65
CA VAL A 122 -3.46 -7.48 18.60
C VAL A 122 -2.41 -8.58 18.40
N SER A 123 -1.11 -8.26 18.53
CA SER A 123 -0.04 -9.27 18.49
C SER A 123 -0.03 -10.21 19.71
N ARG A 124 -0.60 -9.80 20.84
CA ARG A 124 -0.75 -10.63 22.05
C ARG A 124 -1.95 -11.56 21.98
N TRP A 125 -2.88 -11.32 21.06
CA TRP A 125 -4.12 -12.10 20.92
C TRP A 125 -3.95 -13.38 20.09
N TRP A 126 -2.74 -13.64 19.58
CA TRP A 126 -2.41 -14.92 18.95
C TRP A 126 -1.27 -15.61 19.71
N PRO A 127 -1.45 -16.83 20.24
CA PRO A 127 -0.40 -17.61 20.90
C PRO A 127 0.59 -18.23 19.91
#